data_AF-A0A7S1DE37-F1
#
_entry.id   AF-A0A7S1DE37-F1
#
_cell.length_a   1.000
_cell.length_b   1.000
_cell.length_c   1.000
_cell.angle_alpha   90.00
_cell.angle_beta   90.00
_cell.angle_gamma   90.00
#
_symmetry.space_group_name_H-M   'P 1'
#
loop_
_entity.id
_entity.type
_entity.pdbx_description
1 polymer ?
#
loop_
_entity_poly.entity_id
_entity_poly.type
_entity_poly.pdbx_seq_one_letter_code
_entity_poly.pdbx_strand_id
1 'polypeptide(L)'
;PIEDIGLEVTTTSSATALTDVSSALQRFTKAEPLDAGYKCDKCGKTGTATKQSRLASIPPILTLHLKRFRYGSDGKPIPPPARRGREVAQLMGTSGSAKIEGHIKFPEFFDLKPFMTTGLSSQHKNMYCRLFAVIVHAGKNSHSGHYIAYVRNVGKNEWWKMDDSRVARVNLQEVFRAEAYMLLYRVVEHPVAQQLRKKAEAATAAAAAAAAAASAPEQKQEVKQEVKQEAEQKQTPVESTGTAPSPTTVKKDSTTITRGEKPVVTKAEGSVERPARETE
;
A
#
# COMPACT_ATOMS: atom_id res chain seq x y z
N PRO A 1 -12.74 14.35 4.88
CA PRO A 1 -11.30 14.01 4.78
C PRO A 1 -10.87 14.06 3.30
N ILE A 2 -9.64 14.48 3.02
CA ILE A 2 -9.09 14.48 1.66
C ILE A 2 -8.19 13.24 1.56
N GLU A 3 -8.45 12.38 0.59
CA GLU A 3 -7.69 11.14 0.37
C GLU A 3 -6.56 11.34 -0.65
N ASP A 4 -6.67 12.34 -1.53
CA ASP A 4 -5.69 12.68 -2.56
C ASP A 4 -5.61 14.19 -2.82
N ILE A 5 -4.45 14.66 -3.31
CA ILE A 5 -4.23 16.07 -3.65
C ILE A 5 -4.03 16.20 -5.16
N GLY A 6 -4.98 16.87 -5.81
CA GLY A 6 -4.89 17.27 -7.20
C GLY A 6 -4.01 18.51 -7.40
N LEU A 7 -2.80 18.32 -7.92
CA LEU A 7 -1.82 19.37 -8.19
C LEU A 7 -1.96 19.93 -9.61
N GLU A 8 -2.01 21.25 -9.70
CA GLU A 8 -1.88 21.94 -10.98
C GLU A 8 -0.46 21.81 -11.52
N VAL A 9 -0.34 21.49 -12.80
CA VAL A 9 0.94 21.32 -13.47
C VAL A 9 0.94 22.03 -14.81
N THR A 10 2.10 22.54 -15.21
CA THR A 10 2.30 23.16 -16.52
C THR A 10 3.67 22.76 -17.06
N THR A 11 3.77 22.69 -18.39
CA THR A 11 5.01 22.25 -19.08
C THR A 11 5.53 23.29 -20.06
N THR A 12 4.89 24.46 -20.11
CA THR A 12 5.34 25.59 -20.94
C THR A 12 6.48 26.33 -20.26
N SER A 13 7.41 26.86 -21.05
CA SER A 13 8.58 27.63 -20.56
C SER A 13 8.18 29.05 -20.10
N SER A 14 7.30 29.15 -19.11
CA SER A 14 6.96 30.40 -18.41
C SER A 14 7.71 30.50 -17.08
N ALA A 15 7.94 31.70 -16.59
CA ALA A 15 8.46 31.92 -15.23
C ALA A 15 7.53 31.34 -14.13
N THR A 16 6.26 31.08 -14.46
CA THR A 16 5.25 30.48 -13.58
C THR A 16 5.05 28.98 -13.80
N ALA A 17 5.96 28.32 -14.52
CA ALA A 17 5.82 26.92 -14.88
C ALA A 17 5.92 25.98 -13.66
N LEU A 18 4.91 25.13 -13.48
CA LEU A 18 4.83 24.13 -12.43
C LEU A 18 5.34 22.81 -12.98
N THR A 19 6.65 22.78 -13.26
CA THR A 19 7.35 21.64 -13.88
C THR A 19 7.90 20.64 -12.86
N ASP A 20 7.62 20.84 -11.57
CA ASP A 20 8.01 19.93 -10.51
C ASP A 20 6.96 19.87 -9.40
N VAL A 21 6.90 18.74 -8.71
CA VAL A 21 5.93 18.45 -7.65
C VAL A 21 6.07 19.39 -6.46
N SER A 22 7.30 19.79 -6.10
CA SER A 22 7.53 20.67 -4.96
C SER A 22 6.94 22.05 -5.20
N SER A 23 7.18 22.64 -6.37
CA SER A 23 6.60 23.91 -6.80
C SER A 23 5.07 23.82 -6.92
N ALA A 24 4.55 22.72 -7.45
CA ALA A 24 3.10 22.51 -7.56
C ALA A 24 2.42 22.40 -6.18
N LEU A 25 3.03 21.70 -5.23
CA LEU A 25 2.53 21.57 -3.85
C LEU A 25 2.67 22.90 -3.07
N GLN A 26 3.75 23.66 -3.32
CA GLN A 26 3.89 25.01 -2.80
C GLN A 26 2.81 25.94 -3.35
N ARG A 27 2.48 25.83 -4.65
CA ARG A 27 1.38 26.58 -5.25
C ARG A 27 0.04 26.20 -4.62
N PHE A 28 -0.22 24.91 -4.42
CA PHE A 28 -1.44 24.40 -3.79
C PHE A 28 -1.64 24.93 -2.36
N THR A 29 -0.54 25.10 -1.61
CA THR A 29 -0.57 25.56 -0.21
C THR A 29 -0.38 27.07 -0.05
N LYS A 30 -0.23 27.81 -1.15
CA LYS A 30 -0.10 29.27 -1.12
C LYS A 30 -1.42 29.92 -0.72
N ALA A 31 -1.37 31.00 0.06
CA ALA A 31 -2.54 31.80 0.34
C ALA A 31 -2.96 32.57 -0.93
N GLU A 32 -4.25 32.52 -1.26
CA GLU A 32 -4.86 33.20 -2.40
C GLU A 32 -5.96 34.15 -1.92
N PRO A 33 -6.10 35.35 -2.50
CA PRO A 33 -7.23 36.22 -2.21
C PRO A 33 -8.53 35.58 -2.72
N LEU A 34 -9.63 35.79 -2.00
CA LEU A 34 -10.96 35.45 -2.47
C LEU A 34 -11.49 36.60 -3.33
N ASP A 35 -12.05 36.28 -4.49
CA ASP A 35 -12.57 37.28 -5.45
C ASP A 35 -13.84 37.99 -4.94
N ALA A 36 -14.57 37.35 -4.03
CA ALA A 36 -15.77 37.90 -3.42
C ALA A 36 -15.45 38.66 -2.12
N GLY A 37 -16.18 39.75 -1.88
CA GLY A 37 -16.13 40.47 -0.61
C GLY A 37 -16.54 39.55 0.54
N TYR A 38 -15.63 39.29 1.46
CA TYR A 38 -15.87 38.50 2.66
C TYR A 38 -16.28 39.40 3.81
N LYS A 39 -17.45 39.17 4.39
CA LYS A 39 -17.91 39.87 5.58
C LYS A 39 -17.34 39.18 6.81
N CYS A 40 -16.50 39.88 7.55
CA CYS A 40 -15.92 39.36 8.79
C CYS A 40 -16.93 39.39 9.92
N ASP A 41 -17.22 38.25 10.55
CA ASP A 41 -18.18 38.14 11.66
C ASP A 41 -17.77 38.95 12.90
N LYS A 42 -16.46 39.15 13.11
CA LYS A 42 -15.94 39.87 14.28
C LYS A 42 -16.03 41.39 14.16
N CYS A 43 -15.74 41.96 12.99
CA CYS A 43 -15.71 43.41 12.80
C CYS A 43 -16.86 43.94 11.93
N GLY A 44 -17.69 43.07 11.35
CA GLY A 44 -18.84 43.41 10.50
C GLY A 44 -18.49 44.00 9.14
N LYS A 45 -17.21 44.29 8.88
CA LYS A 45 -16.73 44.90 7.63
C LYS A 45 -16.60 43.83 6.54
N THR A 46 -17.00 44.21 5.34
CA THR A 46 -16.72 43.44 4.12
C THR A 46 -15.37 43.86 3.56
N GLY A 47 -14.50 42.90 3.28
CA GLY A 47 -13.17 43.16 2.71
C GLY A 47 -12.61 41.95 1.98
N THR A 48 -11.35 42.06 1.56
CA THR A 48 -10.63 40.95 0.92
C THR A 48 -10.22 39.93 1.98
N ALA A 49 -10.69 38.70 1.84
CA ALA A 49 -10.19 37.58 2.63
C ALA A 49 -9.15 36.79 1.83
N THR A 50 -8.32 36.04 2.54
CA THR A 50 -7.41 35.07 1.92
C THR A 50 -7.82 33.67 2.33
N LYS A 51 -7.68 32.73 1.41
CA LYS A 51 -7.87 31.30 1.63
C LYS A 51 -6.53 30.60 1.48
N GLN A 52 -6.27 29.64 2.36
CA GLN A 52 -5.06 28.82 2.32
C GLN A 52 -5.39 27.38 2.70
N SER A 53 -4.91 26.42 1.91
CA SER A 53 -5.02 24.99 2.19
C SER A 53 -3.72 24.44 2.76
N ARG A 54 -3.76 23.68 3.85
CA ARG A 54 -2.60 23.04 4.49
C ARG A 54 -2.98 21.68 5.07
N LEU A 55 -1.99 20.82 5.26
CA LEU A 55 -2.19 19.51 5.87
C LEU A 55 -2.42 19.63 7.38
N ALA A 56 -3.62 19.28 7.82
CA ALA A 56 -4.01 19.26 9.23
C ALA A 56 -3.70 17.92 9.93
N SER A 57 -3.44 16.86 9.18
CA SER A 57 -3.03 15.55 9.67
C SER A 57 -1.99 14.93 8.73
N ILE A 58 -1.24 13.93 9.22
CA ILE A 58 -0.22 13.23 8.46
C ILE A 58 -0.88 12.00 7.80
N PRO A 59 -0.91 11.90 6.48
CA PRO A 59 -1.41 10.69 5.82
C PRO A 59 -0.35 9.58 5.88
N PRO A 60 -0.72 8.31 6.13
CA PRO A 60 0.23 7.19 6.01
C PRO A 60 0.79 7.06 4.59
N ILE A 61 -0.08 7.26 3.60
CA ILE A 61 0.23 7.29 2.18
C ILE A 61 -0.31 8.62 1.63
N LEU A 62 0.59 9.44 1.10
CA LEU A 62 0.25 10.66 0.38
C LEU A 62 0.07 10.34 -1.10
N THR A 63 -1.16 10.52 -1.59
CA THR A 63 -1.52 10.36 -3.00
C THR A 63 -1.56 11.72 -3.67
N LEU A 64 -0.73 11.92 -4.70
CA LEU A 64 -0.70 13.14 -5.50
C LEU A 64 -1.20 12.82 -6.91
N HIS A 65 -2.22 13.54 -7.37
CA HIS A 65 -2.73 13.48 -8.72
C HIS A 65 -2.27 14.70 -9.50
N LEU A 66 -1.60 14.51 -10.64
CA LEU A 66 -1.22 15.63 -11.49
C LEU A 66 -2.37 15.94 -12.44
N LYS A 67 -2.96 17.13 -12.32
CA LYS A 67 -4.08 17.62 -13.13
C LYS A 67 -3.63 17.89 -14.57
N ARG A 68 -3.39 16.82 -15.31
CA ARG A 68 -2.85 16.84 -16.68
C ARG A 68 -3.90 17.05 -17.76
N PHE A 69 -5.16 17.27 -17.44
CA PHE A 69 -6.20 17.47 -18.45
C PHE A 69 -6.80 18.85 -18.30
N ARG A 70 -6.83 19.58 -19.42
CA ARG A 70 -7.53 20.86 -19.53
C ARG A 70 -8.74 20.65 -20.42
N TYR A 71 -9.86 21.23 -20.02
CA TYR A 71 -11.09 21.24 -20.79
C TYR A 71 -11.27 22.64 -21.37
N GLY A 72 -11.58 22.72 -22.67
CA GLY A 72 -11.87 24.00 -23.30
C GLY A 72 -13.22 24.50 -22.79
N SER A 73 -13.32 25.79 -22.48
CA SER A 73 -14.62 26.44 -22.31
C SER A 73 -15.34 26.47 -23.66
N ASP A 74 -16.56 25.94 -23.70
CA ASP A 74 -17.58 26.21 -24.73
C ASP A 74 -17.25 25.73 -26.16
N GLY A 75 -16.67 24.53 -26.31
CA GLY A 75 -16.39 23.97 -27.63
C GLY A 75 -15.33 24.73 -28.44
N LYS A 76 -14.68 25.73 -27.84
CA LYS A 76 -13.56 26.45 -28.45
C LYS A 76 -12.27 25.64 -28.26
N PRO A 77 -11.47 25.44 -29.32
CA PRO A 77 -10.20 24.74 -29.22
C PRO A 77 -9.30 25.41 -28.17
N ILE A 78 -8.75 24.60 -27.25
CA ILE A 78 -7.62 25.06 -26.45
C ILE A 78 -6.45 25.24 -27.43
N PRO A 79 -5.88 26.45 -27.58
CA PRO A 79 -4.75 26.64 -28.46
C PRO A 79 -3.60 25.74 -27.99
N PRO A 80 -2.93 24.99 -28.90
CA PRO A 80 -1.77 24.20 -28.52
C PRO A 80 -0.72 25.11 -27.88
N PRO A 81 0.10 24.60 -26.93
CA PRO A 81 1.22 25.37 -26.43
C PRO A 81 2.10 25.76 -27.62
N ALA A 82 2.35 27.06 -27.80
CA ALA A 82 3.06 27.61 -28.95
C ALA A 82 4.46 26.97 -29.08
N ARG A 83 4.56 25.90 -29.88
CA ARG A 83 5.84 25.35 -30.33
C ARG A 83 6.21 26.12 -31.59
N ARG A 84 7.34 26.84 -31.55
CA ARG A 84 7.87 27.58 -32.70
C ARG A 84 7.97 26.65 -33.92
N GLY A 85 7.35 27.05 -35.04
CA GLY A 85 7.71 26.55 -36.37
C GLY A 85 6.95 25.34 -36.92
N ARG A 86 5.79 24.95 -36.37
CA ARG A 86 4.90 24.00 -37.03
C ARG A 86 3.50 24.58 -37.09
N GLU A 87 2.97 24.72 -38.30
CA GLU A 87 1.54 24.94 -38.51
C GLU A 87 0.81 23.69 -37.98
N VAL A 88 0.09 23.82 -36.87
CA VAL A 88 -0.63 22.69 -36.23
C VAL A 88 -2.13 22.98 -36.25
N ALA A 89 -2.69 23.01 -37.45
CA ALA A 89 -4.03 22.45 -37.60
C ALA A 89 -3.90 20.94 -37.35
N GLN A 90 -4.82 20.36 -36.56
CA GLN A 90 -4.91 18.92 -36.29
C GLN A 90 -4.11 18.38 -35.08
N LEU A 91 -4.46 18.87 -33.88
CA LEU A 91 -4.45 18.00 -32.69
C LEU A 91 -5.74 18.21 -31.87
N MET A 92 -6.88 18.18 -32.55
CA MET A 92 -8.18 18.04 -31.90
C MET A 92 -8.32 16.61 -31.39
N GLY A 93 -8.38 16.43 -30.07
CA GLY A 93 -9.14 15.30 -29.53
C GLY A 93 -10.61 15.62 -29.75
N THR A 94 -11.38 14.69 -30.32
CA THR A 94 -12.83 14.78 -30.55
C THR A 94 -13.66 15.00 -29.28
N SER A 95 -13.02 15.12 -28.11
CA SER A 95 -13.64 15.07 -26.78
C SER A 95 -13.48 16.34 -25.93
N GLY A 96 -13.12 17.49 -26.53
CA GLY A 96 -13.07 18.79 -25.83
C GLY A 96 -12.01 18.91 -24.71
N SER A 97 -11.13 17.92 -24.58
CA SER A 97 -10.08 17.84 -23.56
C SER A 97 -8.69 17.67 -24.19
N ALA A 98 -7.69 18.35 -23.65
CA ALA A 98 -6.30 18.25 -24.08
C ALA A 98 -5.40 17.85 -22.90
N LYS A 99 -4.50 16.88 -23.13
CA LYS A 99 -3.50 16.50 -22.13
C LYS A 99 -2.32 17.47 -22.12
N ILE A 100 -1.90 17.86 -20.92
CA ILE A 100 -0.63 18.54 -20.64
C ILE A 100 0.48 17.48 -20.73
N GLU A 101 1.04 17.38 -21.93
CA GLU A 101 2.24 16.59 -22.22
C GLU A 101 3.49 17.23 -21.62
N GLY A 102 4.51 16.42 -21.35
CA GLY A 102 5.78 16.86 -20.83
C GLY A 102 6.07 16.33 -19.43
N HIS A 103 7.35 16.22 -19.14
CA HIS A 103 7.86 15.71 -17.88
C HIS A 103 7.60 16.69 -16.74
N ILE A 104 7.09 16.16 -15.62
CA ILE A 104 7.00 16.88 -14.36
C ILE A 104 7.96 16.19 -13.41
N LYS A 105 8.93 16.92 -12.88
CA LYS A 105 9.94 16.38 -11.98
C LYS A 105 9.29 16.02 -10.65
N PHE A 106 9.60 14.83 -10.16
CA PHE A 106 9.19 14.37 -8.84
C PHE A 106 10.40 13.75 -8.13
N PRO A 107 10.66 14.12 -6.87
CA PRO A 107 11.78 13.56 -6.13
C PRO A 107 11.44 12.19 -5.55
N GLU A 108 12.44 11.32 -5.32
CA GLU A 108 12.23 10.10 -4.52
C GLU A 108 11.90 10.46 -3.06
N PHE A 109 12.51 11.52 -2.52
CA PHE A 109 12.29 11.97 -1.16
C PHE A 109 11.98 13.47 -1.12
N PHE A 110 10.99 13.86 -0.32
CA PHE A 110 10.77 15.28 -0.01
C PHE A 110 10.21 15.47 1.39
N ASP A 111 10.39 16.66 1.96
CA ASP A 111 9.86 17.01 3.26
C ASP A 111 8.43 17.54 3.14
N LEU A 112 7.49 16.91 3.86
CA LEU A 112 6.09 17.29 3.91
C LEU A 112 5.84 18.46 4.86
N LYS A 113 6.76 18.71 5.80
CA LYS A 113 6.63 19.69 6.88
C LYS A 113 6.27 21.12 6.41
N PRO A 114 6.79 21.67 5.29
CA PRO A 114 6.43 23.01 4.83
C PRO A 114 4.95 23.18 4.46
N PHE A 115 4.27 22.07 4.15
CA PHE A 115 2.89 22.05 3.66
C PHE A 115 1.86 21.80 4.78
N MET A 116 2.32 21.66 6.03
CA MET A 116 1.50 21.40 7.21
C MET A 116 0.98 22.68 7.88
N THR A 117 -0.08 22.54 8.66
CA THR A 117 -0.51 23.58 9.60
C THR A 117 0.60 23.87 10.61
N THR A 118 0.64 25.11 11.12
CA THR A 118 1.67 25.54 12.08
C THR A 118 1.69 24.65 13.33
N GLY A 119 0.51 24.28 13.85
CA GLY A 119 0.41 23.40 15.03
C GLY A 119 1.02 22.02 14.81
N LEU A 120 0.77 21.40 13.65
CA LEU A 120 1.32 20.08 13.32
C LEU A 120 2.83 20.15 13.00
N SER A 121 3.24 21.18 12.27
CA SER A 121 4.65 21.37 11.88
C SER A 121 5.57 21.53 13.09
N SER A 122 5.12 22.21 14.14
CA SER A 122 5.89 22.40 15.38
C SER A 122 6.11 21.11 16.19
N GLN A 123 5.28 20.09 15.99
CA GLN A 123 5.38 18.82 16.71
C GLN A 123 6.45 17.87 16.13
N HIS A 124 6.92 18.13 14.91
CA HIS A 124 7.82 17.23 14.20
C HIS A 124 9.06 17.97 13.69
N LYS A 125 10.25 17.37 13.84
CA LYS A 125 11.50 17.96 13.34
C LYS A 125 11.53 17.99 11.81
N ASN A 126 11.18 16.86 11.19
CA ASN A 126 11.04 16.64 9.75
C ASN A 126 9.87 15.68 9.49
N MET A 127 9.36 15.65 8.26
CA MET A 127 8.37 14.65 7.86
C MET A 127 8.64 14.18 6.43
N TYR A 128 9.62 13.29 6.27
CA TYR A 128 10.01 12.82 4.95
C TYR A 128 9.02 11.82 4.37
N CYS A 129 8.65 12.08 3.12
CA CYS A 129 7.92 11.21 2.24
C CYS A 129 8.90 10.48 1.32
N ARG A 130 8.66 9.20 1.04
CA ARG A 130 9.43 8.40 0.06
C ARG A 130 8.52 7.84 -1.02
N LEU A 131 8.88 8.06 -2.27
CA LEU A 131 8.18 7.54 -3.43
C LEU A 131 8.23 6.01 -3.44
N PHE A 132 7.08 5.38 -3.67
CA PHE A 132 7.00 3.93 -3.83
C PHE A 132 6.14 3.49 -5.02
N ALA A 133 5.31 4.37 -5.60
CA ALA A 133 4.67 4.08 -6.88
C ALA A 133 4.49 5.32 -7.75
N VAL A 134 4.56 5.13 -9.06
CA VAL A 134 4.28 6.12 -10.11
C VAL A 134 3.30 5.49 -11.09
N ILE A 135 2.15 6.10 -11.28
CA ILE A 135 1.17 5.69 -12.29
C ILE A 135 1.31 6.62 -13.48
N VAL A 136 1.40 6.07 -14.68
CA VAL A 136 1.51 6.80 -15.95
C VAL A 136 0.25 6.56 -16.76
N HIS A 137 -0.28 7.64 -17.34
CA HIS A 137 -1.32 7.57 -18.36
C HIS A 137 -0.68 7.84 -19.73
N ALA A 138 -0.66 6.84 -20.61
CA ALA A 138 -0.21 6.93 -22.00
C ALA A 138 -1.42 7.11 -22.92
N GLY A 139 -1.74 8.36 -23.24
CA GLY A 139 -2.86 8.76 -24.09
C GLY A 139 -2.82 10.27 -24.31
N LYS A 140 -3.56 10.76 -25.32
CA LYS A 140 -3.58 12.19 -25.72
C LYS A 140 -4.70 13.00 -25.07
N ASN A 141 -5.75 12.33 -24.60
CA ASN A 141 -6.93 12.97 -24.00
C ASN A 141 -7.34 12.20 -22.73
N SER A 142 -8.40 12.66 -22.05
CA SER A 142 -8.86 12.03 -20.81
C SER A 142 -9.77 10.82 -21.01
N HIS A 143 -10.23 10.55 -22.24
CA HIS A 143 -11.26 9.54 -22.54
C HIS A 143 -10.65 8.22 -22.98
N SER A 144 -9.41 8.22 -23.48
CA SER A 144 -8.70 7.03 -23.90
C SER A 144 -7.20 7.11 -23.63
N GLY A 145 -6.64 5.94 -23.32
CA GLY A 145 -5.22 5.76 -23.10
C GLY A 145 -4.93 4.41 -22.45
N HIS A 146 -3.66 4.25 -22.06
CA HIS A 146 -3.13 3.05 -21.43
C HIS A 146 -2.47 3.39 -20.10
N TYR A 147 -2.69 2.59 -19.07
CA TYR A 147 -2.10 2.83 -17.75
C TYR A 147 -0.95 1.88 -17.48
N ILE A 148 0.17 2.44 -17.02
CA ILE A 148 1.37 1.69 -16.62
C ILE A 148 1.73 2.08 -15.20
N ALA A 149 2.11 1.11 -14.38
CA ALA A 149 2.55 1.36 -13.01
C ALA A 149 4.04 1.06 -12.84
N TYR A 150 4.78 1.98 -12.24
CA TYR A 150 6.08 1.70 -11.64
C TYR A 150 5.89 1.53 -10.15
N VAL A 151 6.27 0.38 -9.60
CA VAL A 151 6.08 0.06 -8.18
C VAL A 151 7.39 -0.39 -7.57
N ARG A 152 7.66 0.08 -6.35
CA ARG A 152 8.84 -0.30 -5.59
C ARG A 152 8.54 -1.49 -4.69
N ASN A 153 9.34 -2.53 -4.83
CA ASN A 153 9.45 -3.56 -3.79
C ASN A 153 10.24 -2.97 -2.61
N VAL A 154 9.54 -2.71 -1.50
CA VAL A 154 10.12 -2.12 -0.30
C VAL A 154 11.17 -3.02 0.36
N GLY A 155 10.95 -4.34 0.38
CA GLY A 155 11.85 -5.28 1.05
C GLY A 155 13.18 -5.45 0.33
N LYS A 156 13.16 -5.48 -1.01
CA LYS A 156 14.36 -5.62 -1.85
C LYS A 156 14.94 -4.28 -2.32
N ASN A 157 14.21 -3.19 -2.12
CA ASN A 157 14.54 -1.86 -2.65
C ASN A 157 14.68 -1.82 -4.19
N GLU A 158 13.87 -2.61 -4.90
CA GLU A 158 13.90 -2.73 -6.37
C GLU A 158 12.66 -2.09 -7.01
N TRP A 159 12.81 -1.56 -8.22
CA TRP A 159 11.71 -0.99 -8.99
C TRP A 159 11.26 -1.93 -10.11
N TRP A 160 9.96 -1.97 -10.32
CA TRP A 160 9.31 -2.82 -11.32
C TRP A 160 8.31 -1.99 -12.11
N LYS A 161 8.35 -2.16 -13.44
CA LYS A 161 7.35 -1.65 -14.37
C LYS A 161 6.34 -2.75 -14.62
N MET A 162 5.07 -2.42 -14.43
CA MET A 162 3.91 -3.29 -14.61
C MET A 162 3.06 -2.71 -15.74
N ASP A 163 3.05 -3.40 -16.87
CA ASP A 163 2.38 -3.03 -18.12
C ASP A 163 1.55 -4.26 -18.57
N ASP A 164 0.33 -4.35 -18.04
CA ASP A 164 -0.55 -5.52 -18.13
C ASP A 164 0.15 -6.83 -17.73
N SER A 165 0.26 -7.78 -18.66
CA SER A 165 0.95 -9.06 -18.47
C SER A 165 2.48 -8.93 -18.48
N ARG A 166 3.03 -7.77 -18.85
CA ARG A 166 4.47 -7.54 -18.94
C ARG A 166 4.97 -6.88 -17.67
N VAL A 167 5.73 -7.64 -16.89
CA VAL A 167 6.35 -7.18 -15.65
C VAL A 167 7.86 -7.24 -15.81
N ALA A 168 8.53 -6.10 -15.65
CA ALA A 168 9.97 -5.99 -15.83
C ALA A 168 10.62 -5.18 -14.70
N ARG A 169 11.78 -5.62 -14.24
CA ARG A 169 12.61 -4.84 -13.32
C ARG A 169 13.19 -3.64 -14.07
N VAL A 170 13.17 -2.47 -13.43
CA VAL A 170 13.69 -1.22 -13.99
C VAL A 170 14.60 -0.50 -13.00
N ASN A 171 15.40 0.43 -13.49
CA ASN A 171 16.23 1.28 -12.65
C ASN A 171 15.49 2.58 -12.26
N LEU A 172 16.01 3.28 -11.26
CA LEU A 172 15.40 4.52 -10.77
C LEU A 172 15.39 5.64 -11.83
N GLN A 173 16.37 5.67 -12.74
CA GLN A 173 16.45 6.69 -13.78
C GLN A 173 15.30 6.57 -14.79
N GLU A 174 14.88 5.35 -15.12
CA GLU A 174 13.68 5.11 -15.93
C GLU A 174 12.43 5.60 -15.21
N VAL A 175 12.28 5.26 -13.93
CA VAL A 175 11.15 5.72 -13.11
C VAL A 175 11.07 7.24 -13.10
N PHE A 176 12.19 7.93 -12.87
CA PHE A 176 12.22 9.40 -12.84
C PHE A 176 11.97 10.06 -14.19
N ARG A 177 12.13 9.36 -15.32
CA ARG A 177 11.79 9.91 -16.65
C ARG A 177 10.33 9.68 -17.03
N ALA A 178 9.59 8.90 -16.27
CA ALA A 178 8.19 8.61 -16.53
C ALA A 178 7.34 9.90 -16.50
N GLU A 179 6.40 10.03 -17.44
CA GLU A 179 5.40 11.10 -17.42
C GLU A 179 4.30 10.76 -16.40
N ALA A 180 4.63 10.93 -15.12
CA ALA A 180 3.76 10.58 -14.00
C ALA A 180 2.38 11.26 -14.13
N TYR A 181 1.32 10.49 -13.95
CA TYR A 181 -0.06 10.95 -13.80
C TYR A 181 -0.47 10.96 -12.33
N MET A 182 -0.11 9.91 -11.57
CA MET A 182 -0.24 9.87 -10.11
C MET A 182 1.06 9.45 -9.46
N LEU A 183 1.32 9.96 -8.26
CA LEU A 183 2.48 9.64 -7.46
C LEU A 183 2.02 9.22 -6.06
N LEU A 184 2.54 8.11 -5.58
CA LEU A 184 2.25 7.61 -4.24
C LEU A 184 3.52 7.63 -3.40
N TYR A 185 3.41 8.35 -2.29
CA TYR A 185 4.48 8.51 -1.32
C TYR A 185 4.08 7.91 0.01
N ARG A 186 4.98 7.17 0.65
CA ARG A 186 4.80 6.73 2.04
C ARG A 186 5.51 7.69 2.97
N VAL A 187 4.93 7.95 4.13
CA VAL A 187 5.64 8.70 5.18
C VAL A 187 6.63 7.75 5.88
N VAL A 188 7.91 8.10 5.87
CA VAL A 188 9.00 7.22 6.34
C VAL A 188 8.86 6.91 7.84
N GLU A 189 8.56 7.93 8.62
CA GLU A 189 8.45 7.92 10.08
C GLU A 189 7.04 8.28 10.55
N HIS A 190 6.02 7.67 9.94
CA HIS A 190 4.64 7.92 10.35
C HIS A 190 4.44 7.53 11.84
N PRO A 191 3.82 8.38 12.69
CA PRO A 191 3.67 8.08 14.12
C PRO A 191 3.02 6.72 14.41
N VAL A 192 1.95 6.38 13.68
CA VAL A 192 1.29 5.08 13.80
C VAL A 192 2.21 3.93 13.39
N ALA A 193 3.00 4.09 12.32
CA ALA A 193 3.92 3.05 11.88
C ALA A 193 5.04 2.82 12.90
N GLN A 194 5.54 3.89 13.53
CA GLN A 194 6.51 3.78 14.63
C GLN A 194 5.92 3.04 15.83
N GLN A 195 4.68 3.34 16.23
CA GLN A 195 4.00 2.64 17.31
C GLN A 195 3.82 1.14 17.01
N LEU A 196 3.40 0.80 15.78
CA LEU A 196 3.22 -0.58 15.37
C LEU A 196 4.55 -1.34 15.32
N ARG A 197 5.63 -0.72 14.84
CA ARG A 197 6.99 -1.32 14.86
C ARG A 197 7.45 -1.62 16.28
N LYS A 198 7.34 -0.64 17.19
CA LYS A 198 7.69 -0.85 18.61
C LYS A 198 6.89 -2.00 19.25
N LYS A 199 5.59 -2.09 18.95
CA LYS A 199 4.73 -3.19 19.42
C LYS A 199 5.18 -4.54 18.86
N ALA A 200 5.52 -4.61 17.57
CA ALA A 200 5.99 -5.83 16.92
C ALA A 200 7.36 -6.29 17.46
N GLU A 201 8.29 -5.34 17.66
CA GLU A 201 9.60 -5.60 18.25
C GLU A 201 9.46 -6.12 19.69
N ALA A 202 8.60 -5.50 20.50
CA ALA A 202 8.32 -5.96 21.87
C ALA A 202 7.70 -7.37 21.90
N ALA A 203 6.75 -7.67 21.01
CA ALA A 203 6.15 -9.00 20.90
C ALA A 203 7.18 -10.06 20.47
N THR A 204 8.07 -9.71 19.54
CA THR A 204 9.14 -10.59 19.08
C THR A 204 10.16 -10.87 20.20
N ALA A 205 10.55 -9.84 20.95
CA ALA A 205 11.43 -9.97 22.10
C ALA A 205 10.80 -10.84 23.21
N ALA A 206 9.52 -10.64 23.50
CA ALA A 206 8.78 -11.46 24.47
C ALA A 206 8.70 -12.94 24.04
N ALA A 207 8.41 -13.20 22.76
CA ALA A 207 8.40 -14.56 22.21
C ALA A 207 9.78 -15.23 22.29
N ALA A 208 10.85 -14.50 21.97
CA ALA A 208 12.21 -15.00 22.08
C ALA A 208 12.61 -15.30 23.53
N ALA A 209 12.24 -14.44 24.48
CA ALA A 209 12.49 -14.65 25.91
C ALA A 209 11.71 -15.86 26.46
N ALA A 210 10.44 -16.04 26.05
CA ALA A 210 9.64 -17.20 26.43
C ALA A 210 10.24 -18.51 25.87
N ALA A 211 10.73 -18.52 24.62
CA ALA A 211 11.40 -19.68 24.03
C ALA A 211 12.75 -20.01 24.72
N ALA A 212 13.51 -18.99 25.14
CA ALA A 212 14.73 -19.16 25.92
C ALA A 212 14.45 -19.72 27.33
N ALA A 213 13.38 -19.27 28.00
CA ALA A 213 12.99 -19.79 29.31
C ALA A 213 12.51 -21.26 29.24
N ALA A 214 11.85 -21.65 28.14
CA ALA A 214 11.39 -23.02 27.91
C ALA A 214 12.52 -24.00 27.53
N SER A 215 13.73 -23.51 27.22
CA SER A 215 14.88 -24.34 26.83
C SER A 215 15.97 -24.44 27.91
N ALA A 216 15.73 -23.89 29.11
CA ALA A 216 16.65 -24.00 30.23
C ALA A 216 16.72 -25.46 30.77
N PRO A 217 17.92 -26.05 30.95
CA PRO A 217 18.06 -27.43 31.38
C PRO A 217 17.68 -27.58 32.86
N GLU A 218 16.76 -28.51 33.13
CA GLU A 218 16.30 -28.88 34.46
C GLU A 218 17.44 -29.58 35.23
N GLN A 219 18.19 -28.84 36.03
CA GLN A 219 19.21 -29.39 36.93
C GLN A 219 18.73 -29.41 38.39
N LYS A 220 18.44 -30.65 38.84
CA LYS A 220 18.44 -31.21 40.21
C LYS A 220 17.32 -30.82 41.17
N GLN A 221 16.52 -31.83 41.56
CA GLN A 221 16.43 -32.32 42.95
C GLN A 221 16.18 -33.84 43.00
N GLU A 222 17.25 -34.62 42.94
CA GLU A 222 17.26 -36.03 43.39
C GLU A 222 18.21 -36.11 44.59
N VAL A 223 17.75 -35.57 45.74
CA VAL A 223 18.30 -35.87 47.08
C VAL A 223 17.14 -35.73 48.07
N LYS A 224 16.36 -36.82 48.23
CA LYS A 224 15.51 -37.10 49.40
C LYS A 224 14.92 -38.52 49.30
N GLN A 225 15.80 -39.52 49.21
CA GLN A 225 15.48 -40.90 49.59
C GLN A 225 16.62 -41.40 50.46
N GLU A 226 16.67 -40.94 51.71
CA GLU A 226 17.52 -41.53 52.74
C GLU A 226 17.11 -41.05 54.15
N VAL A 227 15.81 -41.10 54.49
CA VAL A 227 15.34 -41.25 55.89
C VAL A 227 13.94 -41.89 55.87
N LYS A 228 13.88 -43.22 55.67
CA LYS A 228 12.86 -44.14 56.22
C LYS A 228 13.01 -45.49 55.53
N GLN A 229 13.96 -46.30 55.99
CA GLN A 229 13.89 -47.76 55.95
C GLN A 229 15.04 -48.31 56.80
N GLU A 230 14.92 -48.17 58.12
CA GLU A 230 15.63 -49.01 59.09
C GLU A 230 14.80 -49.06 60.37
N ALA A 231 13.81 -49.96 60.34
CA ALA A 231 12.96 -50.49 61.41
C ALA A 231 11.79 -51.15 60.63
N GLU A 232 11.58 -52.45 60.57
CA GLU A 232 11.94 -53.56 61.44
C GLU A 232 12.08 -54.82 60.58
N GLN A 233 13.08 -55.63 60.90
CA GLN A 233 13.16 -57.03 60.50
C GLN A 233 12.97 -57.86 61.76
N LYS A 234 11.81 -58.52 61.92
CA LYS A 234 11.78 -59.87 62.50
C LYS A 234 10.46 -60.63 62.25
N GLN A 235 10.69 -61.85 61.78
CA GLN A 235 9.83 -63.02 61.58
C GLN A 235 9.00 -63.43 62.83
N THR A 236 7.69 -63.72 62.71
CA THR A 236 6.96 -65.02 62.48
C THR A 236 6.50 -65.70 63.79
N PRO A 237 5.56 -66.69 63.83
CA PRO A 237 4.90 -67.49 62.76
C PRO A 237 3.34 -67.57 62.93
N VAL A 238 2.49 -68.25 62.13
CA VAL A 238 2.30 -69.72 61.94
C VAL A 238 1.14 -70.00 60.92
N GLU A 239 1.34 -71.02 60.05
CA GLU A 239 0.46 -72.01 59.33
C GLU A 239 -0.96 -71.69 58.78
N SER A 240 -1.26 -71.94 57.48
CA SER A 240 -1.69 -73.20 56.77
C SER A 240 -3.24 -73.40 56.78
N THR A 241 -4.01 -73.82 55.77
CA THR A 241 -3.87 -74.71 54.59
C THR A 241 -5.05 -74.56 53.59
N GLY A 242 -4.80 -74.82 52.27
CA GLY A 242 -5.68 -75.47 51.26
C GLY A 242 -6.71 -74.62 50.47
N THR A 243 -7.01 -74.75 49.17
CA THR A 243 -6.65 -75.65 48.04
C THR A 243 -7.08 -74.98 46.69
N ALA A 244 -6.45 -75.36 45.56
CA ALA A 244 -6.38 -74.81 44.18
C ALA A 244 -7.63 -74.97 43.22
N PRO A 245 -7.59 -74.73 41.87
CA PRO A 245 -6.74 -73.91 40.96
C PRO A 245 -7.51 -73.03 39.90
N SER A 246 -6.76 -72.26 39.08
CA SER A 246 -7.10 -71.52 37.82
C SER A 246 -7.40 -72.47 36.60
N PRO A 247 -7.49 -72.09 35.28
CA PRO A 247 -7.28 -70.80 34.56
C PRO A 247 -8.15 -70.46 33.30
N THR A 248 -8.04 -69.19 32.87
CA THR A 248 -8.03 -68.52 31.53
C THR A 248 -8.87 -68.93 30.28
N THR A 249 -9.35 -67.87 29.59
CA THR A 249 -9.43 -67.58 28.11
C THR A 249 -10.64 -68.04 27.29
N VAL A 250 -11.15 -67.17 26.39
CA VAL A 250 -11.02 -67.23 24.91
C VAL A 250 -11.81 -66.10 24.18
N LYS A 251 -11.09 -65.43 23.25
CA LYS A 251 -11.38 -64.79 21.93
C LYS A 251 -12.83 -64.46 21.46
N LYS A 252 -12.95 -63.38 20.66
CA LYS A 252 -13.31 -63.36 19.20
C LYS A 252 -13.48 -61.92 18.68
N ASP A 253 -12.74 -61.51 17.64
CA ASP A 253 -13.04 -61.53 16.17
C ASP A 253 -13.88 -60.35 15.67
N SER A 254 -13.36 -59.63 14.65
CA SER A 254 -14.06 -59.45 13.36
C SER A 254 -13.14 -58.81 12.32
N THR A 255 -13.23 -59.30 11.08
CA THR A 255 -12.40 -59.00 9.91
C THR A 255 -13.32 -58.94 8.68
N THR A 256 -13.28 -57.81 7.95
CA THR A 256 -13.25 -57.63 6.47
C THR A 256 -14.40 -58.10 5.56
N ILE A 257 -14.64 -57.33 4.46
CA ILE A 257 -14.68 -57.72 3.01
C ILE A 257 -15.36 -56.58 2.17
N THR A 258 -14.62 -55.76 1.38
CA THR A 258 -14.43 -55.66 -0.12
C THR A 258 -15.70 -55.44 -0.99
N ARG A 259 -15.78 -54.77 -2.18
CA ARG A 259 -14.86 -54.54 -3.34
C ARG A 259 -15.50 -53.59 -4.42
N GLY A 260 -14.68 -52.91 -5.26
CA GLY A 260 -14.88 -52.49 -6.70
C GLY A 260 -15.78 -51.26 -6.99
N GLU A 261 -15.64 -50.38 -8.00
CA GLU A 261 -14.82 -50.21 -9.23
C GLU A 261 -14.98 -48.74 -9.78
N LYS A 262 -14.14 -48.28 -10.73
CA LYS A 262 -14.15 -46.96 -11.47
C LYS A 262 -14.81 -47.12 -12.87
N PRO A 263 -14.80 -46.15 -13.85
CA PRO A 263 -15.00 -44.68 -13.91
C PRO A 263 -16.07 -44.27 -14.99
N VAL A 264 -16.48 -42.99 -15.09
CA VAL A 264 -17.16 -42.42 -16.30
C VAL A 264 -16.70 -40.99 -16.60
N VAL A 265 -16.39 -40.75 -17.88
CA VAL A 265 -16.11 -39.48 -18.56
C VAL A 265 -17.41 -38.94 -19.18
N THR A 266 -17.68 -37.64 -19.11
CA THR A 266 -18.43 -36.92 -20.16
C THR A 266 -17.93 -35.48 -20.32
N LYS A 267 -17.94 -35.04 -21.57
CA LYS A 267 -17.43 -33.80 -22.18
C LYS A 267 -18.63 -33.12 -22.86
N ALA A 268 -18.73 -31.79 -22.80
CA ALA A 268 -19.44 -30.88 -23.75
C ALA A 268 -19.21 -29.45 -23.21
N GLU A 269 -18.46 -28.51 -23.81
CA GLU A 269 -18.49 -27.93 -25.16
C GLU A 269 -19.88 -27.42 -25.61
N GLY A 270 -19.97 -26.10 -25.80
CA GLY A 270 -21.18 -25.37 -26.19
C GLY A 270 -20.86 -23.89 -26.49
N SER A 271 -20.08 -23.68 -27.54
CA SER A 271 -19.84 -22.43 -28.26
C SER A 271 -21.08 -21.97 -29.05
N VAL A 272 -21.39 -20.67 -29.07
CA VAL A 272 -22.19 -20.05 -30.14
C VAL A 272 -21.54 -18.73 -30.55
N GLU A 273 -21.11 -18.68 -31.81
CA GLU A 273 -20.57 -17.52 -32.52
C GLU A 273 -21.61 -17.07 -33.58
N ARG A 274 -21.80 -15.74 -33.70
CA ARG A 274 -22.10 -14.97 -34.94
C ARG A 274 -23.49 -15.15 -35.61
N PRO A 275 -24.03 -14.11 -36.30
CA PRO A 275 -23.37 -13.47 -37.44
C PRO A 275 -23.41 -11.93 -37.53
N ALA A 276 -22.50 -11.48 -38.38
CA ALA A 276 -22.42 -10.13 -38.94
C ALA A 276 -23.62 -9.79 -39.83
N ARG A 277 -23.90 -8.50 -39.97
CA ARG A 277 -24.60 -7.96 -41.14
C ARG A 277 -24.01 -6.61 -41.53
N GLU A 278 -23.52 -6.57 -42.77
CA GLU A 278 -23.21 -5.37 -43.54
C GLU A 278 -24.49 -4.56 -43.81
N THR A 279 -24.37 -3.24 -43.96
CA THR A 279 -24.80 -2.49 -45.16
C THR A 279 -24.48 -1.00 -44.99
N GLU A 280 -23.88 -0.46 -46.07
CA GLU A 280 -23.83 0.95 -46.55
C GLU A 280 -23.09 2.02 -45.74
#